data_AF-A0A8T6SC96-F1
#
_entry.id   AF-A0A8T6SC96-F1
#
_cell.length_a   1.000
_cell.length_b   1.000
_cell.length_c   1.000
_cell.angle_alpha   90.00
_cell.angle_beta   90.00
_cell.angle_gamma   90.00
#
_symmetry.space_group_name_H-M   'P 1'
#
loop_
_entity.id
_entity.type
_entity.pdbx_description
1 polymer ?
#
loop_
_entity_poly.entity_id
_entity_poly.type
_entity_poly.pdbx_seq_one_letter_code
_entity_poly.pdbx_strand_id
1 'polypeptide(L)'
;MATKKKKERGGYIEKFLNRANKAVDEGVKRADEILDEAVEFGVLASGQAKKTSKELRQQAKRESQALKTESLKKIDDSLTAARRFGTSVDQDLSTLERLGKLKKSGVITQKEFEEKKKKILSRL
;
A
#
# COMPACT_ATOMS: atom_id res chain seq x y z
N MET A 1 52.34 -57.92 43.73
CA MET A 1 51.52 -57.65 42.52
C MET A 1 50.42 -56.59 42.70
N ALA A 2 49.99 -56.24 43.93
CA ALA A 2 48.90 -55.28 44.16
C ALA A 2 49.21 -53.80 43.80
N THR A 3 50.48 -53.41 43.76
CA THR A 3 50.91 -52.02 43.50
C THR A 3 50.89 -51.62 42.03
N LYS A 4 51.07 -52.57 41.08
CA LYS A 4 51.00 -52.30 39.62
C LYS A 4 49.57 -52.00 39.14
N LYS A 5 48.57 -52.78 39.57
CA LYS A 5 47.15 -52.59 39.20
C LYS A 5 46.57 -51.24 39.67
N LYS A 6 47.05 -50.68 40.79
CA LYS A 6 46.59 -49.39 41.31
C LYS A 6 47.13 -48.21 40.50
N LYS A 7 48.37 -48.32 40.00
CA LYS A 7 49.03 -47.32 39.14
C LYS A 7 48.41 -47.26 37.73
N GLU A 8 48.05 -48.41 37.15
CA GLU A 8 47.37 -48.47 35.85
C GLU A 8 45.97 -47.84 35.89
N ARG A 9 45.16 -48.13 36.94
CA ARG A 9 43.82 -47.55 37.09
C ARG A 9 43.83 -46.02 37.29
N GLY A 10 44.84 -45.49 38.00
CA GLY A 10 45.01 -44.03 38.14
C GLY A 10 45.21 -43.32 36.80
N GLY A 11 46.01 -43.90 35.90
CA GLY A 11 46.25 -43.33 34.57
C GLY A 11 45.05 -43.40 33.60
N TYR A 12 44.17 -44.41 33.74
CA TYR A 12 42.94 -44.47 32.93
C TYR A 12 41.93 -43.40 33.34
N ILE A 13 41.76 -43.17 34.65
CA ILE A 13 40.86 -42.13 35.16
C ILE A 13 41.37 -40.75 34.74
N GLU A 14 42.66 -40.49 34.87
CA GLU A 14 43.28 -39.24 34.44
C GLU A 14 43.09 -38.99 32.92
N LYS A 15 43.31 -40.00 32.09
CA LYS A 15 43.05 -39.92 30.63
C LYS A 15 41.57 -39.67 30.32
N PHE A 16 40.67 -40.27 31.07
CA PHE A 16 39.23 -40.06 30.92
C PHE A 16 38.84 -38.62 31.29
N LEU A 17 39.30 -38.13 32.44
CA LEU A 17 39.04 -36.76 32.90
C LEU A 17 39.60 -35.73 31.92
N ASN A 18 40.81 -35.94 31.39
CA ASN A 18 41.38 -35.04 30.39
C ASN A 18 40.59 -35.03 29.07
N ARG A 19 40.06 -36.18 28.63
CA ARG A 19 39.17 -36.24 27.46
C ARG A 19 37.83 -35.56 27.72
N ALA A 20 37.25 -35.74 28.91
CA ALA A 20 36.01 -35.10 29.30
C ALA A 20 36.16 -33.57 29.34
N ASN A 21 37.23 -33.07 29.97
CA ASN A 21 37.53 -31.63 30.00
C ASN A 21 37.69 -31.08 28.59
N LYS A 22 38.47 -31.75 27.73
CA LYS A 22 38.63 -31.35 26.33
C LYS A 22 37.31 -31.31 25.57
N ALA A 23 36.44 -32.30 25.78
CA ALA A 23 35.12 -32.34 25.14
C ALA A 23 34.20 -31.21 25.64
N VAL A 24 34.28 -30.86 26.93
CA VAL A 24 33.55 -29.72 27.49
C VAL A 24 34.08 -28.41 26.89
N ASP A 25 35.39 -28.21 26.84
CA ASP A 25 36.00 -26.99 26.29
C ASP A 25 35.67 -26.82 24.80
N GLU A 26 35.72 -27.90 24.02
CA GLU A 26 35.32 -27.89 22.61
C GLU A 26 33.82 -27.63 22.46
N GLY A 27 32.99 -28.17 23.36
CA GLY A 27 31.55 -27.89 23.40
C GLY A 27 31.24 -26.42 23.67
N VAL A 28 31.95 -25.81 24.63
CA VAL A 28 31.82 -24.37 24.95
C VAL A 28 32.22 -23.52 23.75
N LYS A 29 33.38 -23.80 23.13
CA LYS A 29 33.83 -23.06 21.94
C LYS A 29 32.82 -23.11 20.79
N ARG A 30 32.26 -24.29 20.51
CA ARG A 30 31.24 -24.44 19.47
C ARG A 30 29.95 -23.71 19.81
N ALA A 31 29.56 -23.69 21.08
CA ALA A 31 28.40 -22.94 21.51
C ALA A 31 28.59 -21.44 21.30
N ASP A 32 29.78 -20.90 21.63
CA ASP A 32 30.13 -19.50 21.38
C ASP A 32 30.10 -19.16 19.89
N GLU A 33 30.70 -20.01 19.04
CA GLU A 33 30.68 -19.82 17.57
C GLU A 33 29.25 -19.78 17.00
N ILE A 34 28.38 -20.68 17.46
CA ILE A 34 26.96 -20.71 17.02
C ILE A 34 26.22 -19.47 17.50
N LEU A 35 26.50 -18.98 18.71
CA LEU A 35 25.89 -17.76 19.24
C LEU A 35 26.31 -16.54 18.42
N ASP A 36 27.59 -16.42 18.07
CA ASP A 36 28.09 -15.33 17.24
C ASP A 36 27.44 -15.34 15.84
N GLU A 37 27.36 -16.52 15.21
CA GLU A 37 26.68 -16.69 13.91
C GLU A 37 25.20 -16.32 14.00
N ALA A 38 24.51 -16.75 15.07
CA ALA A 38 23.10 -16.43 15.28
C ALA A 38 22.86 -14.93 15.47
N VAL A 39 23.76 -14.24 16.19
CA VAL A 39 23.70 -12.78 16.36
C VAL A 39 23.91 -12.07 15.03
N GLU A 40 24.92 -12.46 14.25
CA GLU A 40 25.19 -11.87 12.95
C GLU A 40 24.00 -12.07 12.00
N PHE A 41 23.47 -13.29 11.93
CA PHE A 41 22.28 -13.59 11.13
C PHE A 41 21.07 -12.78 11.58
N GLY A 42 20.86 -12.62 12.89
CA GLY A 42 19.80 -11.79 13.44
C GLY A 42 19.90 -10.33 13.04
N VAL A 43 21.11 -9.76 13.04
CA VAL A 43 21.37 -8.39 12.60
C VAL A 43 21.10 -8.23 11.10
N LEU A 44 21.58 -9.17 10.27
CA LEU A 44 21.35 -9.15 8.83
C LEU A 44 19.86 -9.27 8.49
N ALA A 45 19.15 -10.23 9.10
CA ALA A 45 17.72 -10.43 8.91
C ALA A 45 16.90 -9.21 9.34
N SER A 46 17.20 -8.63 10.50
CA SER A 46 16.57 -7.40 10.98
C SER A 46 16.85 -6.22 10.05
N GLY A 47 18.09 -6.08 9.57
CA GLY A 47 18.48 -5.07 8.60
C GLY A 47 17.72 -5.18 7.28
N GLN A 48 17.61 -6.40 6.73
CA GLN A 48 16.86 -6.70 5.52
C GLN A 48 15.37 -6.37 5.72
N ALA A 49 14.76 -6.90 6.79
CA ALA A 49 13.36 -6.66 7.12
C ALA A 49 13.04 -5.16 7.27
N LYS A 50 13.94 -4.40 7.91
CA LYS A 50 13.81 -2.94 8.05
C LYS A 50 13.87 -2.21 6.70
N LYS A 51 14.79 -2.59 5.81
CA LYS A 51 14.88 -2.03 4.46
C LYS A 51 13.62 -2.32 3.65
N THR A 52 13.21 -3.58 3.55
CA THR A 52 12.01 -4.00 2.83
C THR A 52 10.75 -3.34 3.40
N SER A 53 10.62 -3.25 4.73
CA SER A 53 9.49 -2.56 5.37
C SER A 53 9.42 -1.07 4.98
N LYS A 54 10.57 -0.40 4.93
CA LYS A 54 10.64 1.01 4.53
C LYS A 54 10.24 1.20 3.07
N GLU A 55 10.70 0.33 2.17
CA GLU A 55 10.35 0.35 0.75
C GLU A 55 8.86 0.11 0.53
N LEU A 56 8.28 -0.92 1.17
CA LEU A 56 6.85 -1.22 1.10
C LEU A 56 6.00 -0.04 1.60
N ARG A 57 6.40 0.61 2.71
CA ARG A 57 5.72 1.80 3.20
C ARG A 57 5.77 2.97 2.21
N GLN A 58 6.90 3.17 1.53
CA GLN A 58 7.03 4.22 0.52
C GLN A 58 6.18 3.92 -0.71
N GLN A 59 6.19 2.68 -1.19
CA GLN A 59 5.37 2.23 -2.30
C GLN A 59 3.87 2.41 -1.99
N ALA A 60 3.42 1.90 -0.84
CA ALA A 60 2.03 2.05 -0.41
C ALA A 60 1.59 3.52 -0.30
N LYS A 61 2.48 4.41 0.16
CA LYS A 61 2.20 5.85 0.21
C LYS A 61 2.02 6.44 -1.20
N ARG A 62 2.88 6.08 -2.15
CA ARG A 62 2.79 6.54 -3.55
C ARG A 62 1.52 6.03 -4.23
N GLU A 63 1.23 4.74 -4.10
CA GLU A 63 0.02 4.13 -4.65
C GLU A 63 -1.25 4.72 -4.05
N SER A 64 -1.29 4.94 -2.72
CA SER A 64 -2.42 5.60 -2.06
C SER A 64 -2.67 7.01 -2.58
N GLN A 65 -1.60 7.79 -2.80
CA GLN A 65 -1.71 9.13 -3.37
C GLN A 65 -2.22 9.09 -4.81
N ALA A 66 -1.70 8.19 -5.64
CA ALA A 66 -2.14 7.99 -7.02
C ALA A 66 -3.63 7.57 -7.08
N LEU A 67 -4.04 6.62 -6.25
CA LEU A 67 -5.43 6.20 -6.15
C LEU A 67 -6.36 7.34 -5.73
N LYS A 68 -5.96 8.16 -4.75
CA LYS A 68 -6.74 9.33 -4.34
C LYS A 68 -6.90 10.33 -5.47
N THR A 69 -5.82 10.66 -6.19
CA THR A 69 -5.89 11.63 -7.28
C THR A 69 -6.70 11.10 -8.46
N GLU A 70 -6.55 9.84 -8.83
CA GLU A 70 -7.37 9.21 -9.88
C GLU A 70 -8.85 9.12 -9.48
N SER A 71 -9.13 8.76 -8.23
CA SER A 71 -10.51 8.67 -7.73
C SER A 71 -11.18 10.04 -7.73
N LEU A 72 -10.48 11.09 -7.28
CA LEU A 72 -10.99 12.45 -7.33
C LEU A 72 -11.26 12.92 -8.76
N LYS A 73 -10.35 12.62 -9.71
CA LYS A 73 -10.58 12.92 -11.13
C LYS A 73 -11.80 12.20 -11.67
N LYS A 74 -11.95 10.90 -11.43
CA LYS A 74 -13.13 10.13 -11.87
C LYS A 74 -14.43 10.67 -11.27
N ILE A 75 -14.41 11.06 -10.00
CA ILE A 75 -15.57 11.69 -9.35
C ILE A 75 -15.88 13.02 -10.04
N ASP A 76 -14.88 13.87 -10.28
CA ASP A 76 -15.08 15.17 -10.93
C ASP A 76 -15.59 15.04 -12.38
N ASP A 77 -15.04 14.09 -13.14
CA ASP A 77 -15.49 13.75 -14.49
C ASP A 77 -16.95 13.26 -14.47
N SER A 78 -17.27 12.35 -13.55
CA SER A 78 -18.63 11.81 -13.38
C SER A 78 -19.62 12.89 -12.94
N LEU A 79 -19.21 13.80 -12.06
CA LEU A 79 -20.01 14.92 -11.59
C LEU A 79 -20.23 15.93 -12.71
N THR A 80 -19.20 16.21 -13.51
CA THR A 80 -19.30 17.08 -14.69
C THR A 80 -20.24 16.49 -15.72
N ALA A 81 -20.15 15.19 -15.99
CA ALA A 81 -21.09 14.49 -16.86
C ALA A 81 -22.53 14.59 -16.31
N ALA A 82 -22.75 14.27 -15.03
CA ALA A 82 -24.07 14.35 -14.40
C ALA A 82 -24.65 15.78 -14.40
N ARG A 83 -23.83 16.79 -14.12
CA ARG A 83 -24.23 18.20 -14.19
C ARG A 83 -24.67 18.60 -15.59
N ARG A 84 -23.98 18.16 -16.64
CA ARG A 84 -24.40 18.42 -18.03
C ARG A 84 -25.80 17.87 -18.31
N PHE A 85 -26.13 16.68 -17.81
CA PHE A 85 -27.46 16.09 -17.97
C PHE A 85 -28.55 16.76 -17.12
N GLY A 86 -28.26 17.13 -15.87
CA GLY A 86 -29.25 17.76 -14.98
C GLY A 86 -29.52 19.22 -15.31
N THR A 87 -28.49 19.99 -15.66
CA THR A 87 -28.62 21.43 -15.92
C THR A 87 -29.17 21.76 -17.31
N SER A 88 -28.97 20.92 -18.32
CA SER A 88 -29.47 21.23 -19.67
C SER A 88 -30.99 21.29 -19.73
N VAL A 89 -31.68 20.33 -19.09
CA VAL A 89 -33.14 20.24 -19.10
C VAL A 89 -33.79 21.42 -18.38
N ASP A 90 -33.32 21.73 -17.16
CA ASP A 90 -33.84 22.87 -16.39
C ASP A 90 -33.50 24.23 -17.03
N GLN A 91 -32.31 24.35 -17.63
CA GLN A 91 -31.95 25.55 -18.37
C GLN A 91 -32.76 25.71 -19.65
N ASP A 92 -33.02 24.63 -20.39
CA ASP A 92 -33.83 24.68 -21.61
C ASP A 92 -35.30 25.01 -21.28
N LEU A 93 -35.85 24.46 -20.19
CA LEU A 93 -37.19 24.83 -19.68
C LEU A 93 -37.28 26.30 -19.26
N SER A 94 -36.31 26.81 -18.49
CA SER A 94 -36.29 28.22 -18.10
C SER A 94 -36.06 29.16 -19.29
N THR A 95 -35.31 28.71 -20.31
CA THR A 95 -35.11 29.44 -21.56
C THR A 95 -36.42 29.52 -22.36
N LEU A 96 -37.20 28.43 -22.43
CA LEU A 96 -38.52 28.42 -23.04
C LEU A 96 -39.49 29.38 -22.33
N GLU A 97 -39.46 29.43 -21.00
CA GLU A 97 -40.30 30.34 -20.22
C GLU A 97 -39.97 31.82 -20.54
N ARG A 98 -38.68 32.17 -20.61
CA ARG A 98 -38.21 33.51 -21.00
C ARG A 98 -38.59 33.84 -22.44
N LEU A 99 -38.46 32.87 -23.36
CA LEU A 99 -38.86 33.04 -24.76
C LEU A 99 -40.36 33.36 -24.89
N GLY A 100 -41.20 32.72 -24.06
CA GLY A 100 -42.64 33.00 -23.99
C GLY A 100 -42.95 34.41 -23.48
N LYS A 101 -42.19 34.90 -22.49
CA LYS A 101 -42.31 36.28 -21.98
C LYS A 101 -41.95 37.31 -23.06
N LEU A 102 -40.88 37.07 -23.83
CA LEU A 102 -40.45 37.96 -24.93
C LEU A 102 -41.46 38.05 -26.07
N LYS A 103 -42.11 36.93 -26.42
CA LYS A 103 -43.22 36.94 -27.37
C LYS A 103 -44.39 37.78 -26.83
N LYS A 104 -44.78 37.57 -25.56
CA LYS A 104 -45.88 38.32 -24.93
C LYS A 104 -45.60 39.82 -24.84
N SER A 105 -44.34 40.22 -24.66
CA SER A 105 -43.94 41.63 -24.64
C SER A 105 -43.74 42.23 -26.03
N GLY A 106 -43.99 41.48 -27.12
CA GLY A 106 -43.87 41.97 -28.49
C GLY A 106 -42.44 42.23 -28.98
N VAL A 107 -41.43 41.77 -28.24
CA VAL A 107 -40.01 42.00 -28.56
C VAL A 107 -39.53 41.09 -29.70
N ILE A 108 -40.18 39.94 -29.88
CA ILE A 108 -39.94 39.00 -30.97
C ILE A 108 -41.22 38.69 -31.72
N THR A 109 -41.09 38.38 -33.01
CA THR A 109 -42.22 37.99 -33.86
C THR A 109 -42.59 36.52 -33.66
N GLN A 110 -43.80 36.13 -34.09
CA GLN A 110 -44.30 34.75 -33.96
C GLN A 110 -43.40 33.74 -34.69
N LYS A 111 -42.88 34.10 -35.86
CA LYS A 111 -42.00 33.24 -36.66
C LYS A 111 -40.67 32.98 -35.94
N GLU A 112 -40.07 34.03 -35.38
CA GLU A 112 -38.82 33.92 -34.61
C GLU A 112 -39.01 33.11 -33.32
N PHE A 113 -40.17 33.24 -32.67
CA PHE A 113 -40.51 32.44 -31.49
C PHE A 113 -40.59 30.94 -31.83
N GLU A 114 -41.27 30.58 -32.93
CA GLU A 114 -41.45 29.18 -33.33
C GLU A 114 -40.14 28.50 -33.75
N GLU A 115 -39.30 29.19 -34.52
CA GLU A 115 -37.97 28.68 -34.89
C GLU A 115 -37.08 28.45 -33.66
N LYS A 116 -37.02 29.42 -32.74
CA LYS A 116 -36.21 29.32 -31.52
C LYS A 116 -36.75 28.26 -30.57
N LYS A 117 -38.08 28.15 -30.43
CA LYS A 117 -38.74 27.09 -29.64
C LYS A 117 -38.41 25.69 -30.19
N LYS A 118 -38.50 25.49 -31.51
CA LYS A 118 -38.19 24.20 -32.15
C LYS A 118 -36.74 23.78 -31.92
N LYS A 119 -35.80 24.73 -31.97
CA LYS A 119 -34.37 24.50 -31.74
C LYS A 119 -34.03 24.11 -30.29
N ILE A 120 -34.76 24.67 -29.31
CA ILE A 120 -34.61 24.29 -27.89
C ILE A 120 -35.26 22.93 -27.63
N LEU A 121 -36.46 22.69 -28.17
CA LEU A 121 -37.14 21.40 -28.03
C LEU A 121 -36.40 20.24 -28.70
N SER A 122 -35.56 20.48 -29.71
CA SER A 122 -34.71 19.43 -30.30
C SER A 122 -33.50 19.05 -29.46
N ARG A 123 -33.20 19.80 -28.38
CA ARG A 123 -32.08 19.56 -27.46
C ARG A 123 -32.52 18.91 -26.14
N LEU A 124 -33.80 19.00 -25.82
CA LEU A 124 -34.48 18.32 -24.73
C LEU A 124 -34.74 16.85 -25.10
#